data_AF-L0KAG0-F1
#
_entry.id   AF-L0KAG0-F1
#
_cell.length_a   1.000
_cell.length_b   1.000
_cell.length_c   1.000
_cell.angle_alpha   90.00
_cell.angle_beta   90.00
_cell.angle_gamma   90.00
#
_symmetry.space_group_name_H-M   'P 1'
#
loop_
_entity.id
_entity.type
_entity.pdbx_description
1 polymer ?
#
loop_
_entity_poly.entity_id
_entity_poly.type
_entity_poly.pdbx_seq_one_letter_code
_entity_poly.pdbx_strand_id
1 'polypeptide(L)'
;MLFKIGLALVITLLFYLRYKVGFKLKVLFHPILLTPLVGSFFGWGGFTTGVFLGALVELLWGSNLVDYNTGLKYGLLVSLLTIVLMNLTNNISLYFNLTLVVILVYSFQESLDFLEQERYFSGLVFLFNLLVLSSAPLIKIMLGWIPAQFINSLQVSGGLIPIIGLALFLSQGVNPIFARDNVWYYAYGIATLVTAIFAFNNYYFGLIFFPVVWYTIYYLWDQIRSLKFKDYLKLSIAVLAVIIASEIIELRSQLLTGALQYILWIDLLLVLFAGLRFFKLTTIELYFIAILLGIIGSQYGLLR
;
A
#
# COMPACT_ATOMS: atom_id res chain seq x y z
N MET A 1 -6.57 -14.74 24.09
CA MET A 1 -5.53 -15.61 23.50
C MET A 1 -6.04 -16.36 22.27
N LEU A 2 -7.10 -17.16 22.39
CA LEU A 2 -7.66 -17.96 21.28
C LEU A 2 -8.00 -17.15 20.01
N PHE A 3 -8.62 -15.98 20.17
CA PHE A 3 -8.92 -15.10 19.03
C PHE A 3 -7.65 -14.65 18.25
N LYS A 4 -6.57 -14.33 18.97
CA LYS A 4 -5.28 -13.95 18.34
C LYS A 4 -4.62 -15.12 17.60
N ILE A 5 -4.73 -16.33 18.16
CA ILE A 5 -4.27 -17.56 17.50
C ILE A 5 -5.07 -17.78 16.21
N GLY A 6 -6.39 -17.63 16.26
CA GLY A 6 -7.25 -17.72 15.08
C GLY A 6 -6.87 -16.72 13.99
N LEU A 7 -6.64 -15.46 14.36
CA LEU A 7 -6.19 -14.41 13.43
C LEU A 7 -4.81 -14.73 12.83
N ALA A 8 -3.85 -15.16 13.65
CA ALA A 8 -2.53 -15.55 13.16
C ALA A 8 -2.62 -16.71 12.14
N LEU A 9 -3.48 -17.71 12.41
CA LEU A 9 -3.74 -18.81 11.48
C LEU A 9 -4.34 -18.31 10.17
N VAL A 10 -5.34 -17.42 10.23
CA VAL A 10 -5.98 -16.85 9.02
C VAL A 10 -4.97 -16.07 8.18
N ILE A 11 -4.18 -15.19 8.79
CA ILE A 11 -3.17 -14.38 8.08
C ILE A 11 -2.13 -15.30 7.44
N THR A 12 -1.61 -16.28 8.19
CA THR A 12 -0.63 -17.23 7.65
C THR A 12 -1.22 -18.07 6.51
N LEU A 13 -2.47 -18.52 6.63
CA LEU A 13 -3.13 -19.28 5.59
C LEU A 13 -3.29 -18.46 4.30
N LEU A 14 -3.75 -17.21 4.41
CA LEU A 14 -3.88 -16.31 3.25
C LEU A 14 -2.52 -16.04 2.59
N PHE A 15 -1.48 -15.80 3.40
CA PHE A 15 -0.12 -15.63 2.91
C PHE A 15 0.39 -16.89 2.22
N TYR A 16 0.21 -18.07 2.81
CA TYR A 16 0.63 -19.35 2.22
C TYR A 16 -0.11 -19.68 0.93
N LEU A 17 -1.44 -19.49 0.90
CA LEU A 17 -2.26 -19.73 -0.28
C LEU A 17 -1.81 -18.86 -1.46
N ARG A 18 -1.46 -17.59 -1.22
CA ARG A 18 -0.91 -16.71 -2.26
C ARG A 18 0.27 -17.31 -3.04
N TYR A 19 1.13 -18.09 -2.38
CA TYR A 19 2.27 -18.76 -3.02
C TYR A 19 1.90 -20.03 -3.77
N LYS A 20 0.88 -20.75 -3.31
CA LYS A 20 0.46 -22.04 -3.90
C LYS A 20 -0.54 -21.89 -5.03
N VAL A 21 -1.24 -20.77 -5.06
CA VAL A 21 -2.29 -20.49 -6.03
C VAL A 21 -1.68 -20.10 -7.38
N GLY A 22 -2.20 -20.69 -8.45
CA GLY A 22 -1.74 -20.44 -9.82
C GLY A 22 -1.92 -18.97 -10.23
N PHE A 23 -1.13 -18.53 -11.22
CA PHE A 23 -1.03 -17.12 -11.66
C PHE A 23 -2.39 -16.41 -11.81
N LYS A 24 -3.39 -17.07 -12.39
CA LYS A 24 -4.74 -16.51 -12.58
C LYS A 24 -5.41 -16.15 -11.25
N LEU A 25 -5.34 -17.01 -10.25
CA LEU A 25 -6.02 -16.79 -8.98
C LEU A 25 -5.22 -15.88 -8.03
N LYS A 26 -3.95 -15.56 -8.33
CA LYS A 26 -3.13 -14.63 -7.53
C LYS A 26 -3.74 -13.24 -7.41
N VAL A 27 -4.52 -12.81 -8.39
CA VAL A 27 -5.27 -11.53 -8.38
C VAL A 27 -6.16 -11.38 -7.13
N LEU A 28 -6.66 -12.50 -6.59
CA LEU A 28 -7.51 -12.51 -5.40
C LEU A 28 -6.72 -12.31 -4.09
N PHE A 29 -5.40 -12.43 -4.15
CA PHE A 29 -4.50 -12.35 -2.99
C PHE A 29 -3.76 -11.01 -2.91
N HIS A 30 -4.51 -9.93 -3.17
CA HIS A 30 -4.01 -8.55 -3.10
C HIS A 30 -4.54 -7.83 -1.84
N PRO A 31 -3.73 -6.96 -1.22
CA PRO A 31 -4.12 -6.12 -0.09
C PRO A 31 -5.48 -5.45 -0.26
N ILE A 32 -5.75 -4.90 -1.44
CA ILE A 32 -6.99 -4.18 -1.72
C ILE A 32 -8.24 -5.06 -1.56
N LEU A 33 -8.13 -6.37 -1.80
CA LEU A 33 -9.24 -7.32 -1.67
C LEU A 33 -9.30 -7.97 -0.28
N LEU A 34 -8.18 -8.45 0.23
CA LEU A 34 -8.15 -9.28 1.45
C LEU A 34 -8.17 -8.48 2.75
N THR A 35 -7.58 -7.28 2.76
CA THR A 35 -7.54 -6.43 3.97
C THR A 35 -8.92 -5.99 4.42
N PRO A 36 -9.85 -5.57 3.54
CA PRO A 36 -11.25 -5.31 3.89
C PRO A 36 -11.96 -6.53 4.47
N LEU A 37 -11.75 -7.71 3.87
CA LEU A 37 -12.38 -8.95 4.31
C LEU A 37 -11.93 -9.33 5.72
N VAL A 38 -10.64 -9.25 6.01
CA VAL A 38 -10.14 -9.47 7.37
C VAL A 38 -10.59 -8.36 8.33
N GLY A 39 -10.65 -7.11 7.87
CA GLY A 39 -11.21 -5.98 8.63
C GLY A 39 -12.67 -6.20 9.04
N SER A 40 -13.46 -6.89 8.22
CA SER A 40 -14.87 -7.17 8.51
C SER A 40 -15.10 -8.02 9.76
N PHE A 41 -14.10 -8.80 10.21
CA PHE A 41 -14.15 -9.50 11.51
C PHE A 41 -14.27 -8.56 12.71
N PHE A 42 -13.99 -7.27 12.51
CA PHE A 42 -14.10 -6.22 13.52
C PHE A 42 -15.28 -5.26 13.26
N GLY A 43 -16.21 -5.66 12.39
CA GLY A 43 -17.41 -4.87 12.02
C GLY A 43 -17.16 -3.85 10.90
N TRP A 44 -18.13 -2.96 10.68
CA TRP A 44 -18.12 -2.01 9.56
C TRP A 44 -16.93 -1.04 9.60
N GLY A 45 -16.58 -0.52 10.78
CA GLY A 45 -15.42 0.35 10.92
C GLY A 45 -14.09 -0.34 10.58
N GLY A 46 -13.98 -1.65 10.85
CA GLY A 46 -12.82 -2.45 10.44
C GLY A 46 -12.79 -2.68 8.92
N PHE A 47 -13.95 -2.91 8.30
CA PHE A 47 -14.08 -3.05 6.85
C PHE A 47 -13.65 -1.77 6.11
N THR A 48 -14.20 -0.60 6.46
CA THR A 48 -13.87 0.69 5.80
C THR A 48 -12.40 1.06 5.97
N THR A 49 -11.85 0.88 7.17
CA THR A 49 -10.41 1.05 7.43
C THR A 49 -9.58 0.07 6.59
N GLY A 50 -10.05 -1.17 6.44
CA GLY A 50 -9.43 -2.19 5.60
C GLY A 50 -9.44 -1.81 4.11
N VAL A 51 -10.49 -1.16 3.60
CA VAL A 51 -10.54 -0.61 2.23
C VAL A 51 -9.45 0.44 2.02
N PHE A 52 -9.40 1.42 2.93
CA PHE A 52 -8.43 2.50 2.86
C PHE A 52 -6.99 1.97 2.92
N LEU A 53 -6.70 1.12 3.90
CA LEU A 53 -5.38 0.54 4.10
C LEU A 53 -4.98 -0.41 2.95
N GLY A 54 -5.92 -1.20 2.45
CA GLY A 54 -5.70 -2.08 1.30
C GLY A 54 -5.26 -1.27 0.07
N ALA A 55 -5.99 -0.20 -0.26
CA ALA A 55 -5.64 0.70 -1.36
C ALA A 55 -4.28 1.40 -1.15
N LEU A 56 -3.99 1.85 0.08
CA LEU A 56 -2.71 2.49 0.41
C LEU A 56 -1.52 1.55 0.16
N VAL A 57 -1.61 0.31 0.66
CA VAL A 57 -0.54 -0.70 0.50
C VAL A 57 -0.41 -1.11 -0.97
N GLU A 58 -1.51 -1.21 -1.71
CA GLU A 58 -1.51 -1.49 -3.15
C GLU A 58 -0.78 -0.40 -3.94
N LEU A 59 -0.99 0.87 -3.59
CA LEU A 59 -0.30 2.00 -4.21
C LEU A 59 1.20 2.02 -3.95
N LEU A 60 1.63 1.67 -2.73
CA LEU A 60 3.04 1.70 -2.36
C LEU A 60 3.80 0.48 -2.89
N TRP A 61 3.28 -0.72 -2.65
CA TRP A 61 4.03 -1.96 -2.85
C TRP A 61 3.32 -2.96 -3.75
N GLY A 62 2.11 -2.66 -4.22
CA GLY A 62 1.35 -3.64 -5.00
C GLY A 62 1.99 -3.97 -6.36
N SER A 63 2.77 -3.05 -6.94
CA SER A 63 3.62 -3.35 -8.10
C SER A 63 4.63 -4.48 -7.83
N ASN A 64 5.19 -4.53 -6.62
CA ASN A 64 6.09 -5.60 -6.20
C ASN A 64 5.36 -6.92 -5.92
N LEU A 65 4.04 -6.90 -5.72
CA LEU A 65 3.23 -8.10 -5.56
C LEU A 65 3.02 -8.85 -6.89
N VAL A 66 3.18 -8.17 -8.02
CA VAL A 66 3.04 -8.73 -9.38
C VAL A 66 4.37 -9.27 -9.92
N ASP A 67 5.50 -8.63 -9.59
CA ASP A 67 6.85 -9.09 -9.96
C ASP A 67 7.87 -8.64 -8.92
N TYR A 68 8.57 -9.60 -8.30
CA TYR A 68 9.35 -9.43 -7.07
C TYR A 68 10.81 -9.10 -7.36
N ASN A 69 11.09 -7.86 -7.76
CA ASN A 69 12.46 -7.52 -8.15
C ASN A 69 13.20 -6.67 -7.10
N THR A 70 12.54 -5.85 -6.27
CA THR A 70 13.21 -5.01 -5.25
C THR A 70 12.25 -4.48 -4.18
N GLY A 71 12.66 -4.45 -2.90
CA GLY A 71 11.95 -3.79 -1.79
C GLY A 71 11.06 -4.72 -0.96
N LEU A 72 9.92 -4.22 -0.46
CA LEU A 72 9.02 -4.98 0.43
C LEU A 72 8.22 -5.99 -0.39
N LYS A 73 8.54 -7.29 -0.25
CA LYS A 73 7.88 -8.41 -0.94
C LYS A 73 6.54 -8.76 -0.29
N TYR A 74 6.41 -8.55 1.01
CA TYR A 74 5.28 -9.04 1.82
C TYR A 74 4.22 -7.97 2.08
N GLY A 75 3.84 -7.18 1.06
CA GLY A 75 2.83 -6.12 1.19
C GLY A 75 1.48 -6.61 1.72
N LEU A 76 1.02 -7.80 1.31
CA LEU A 76 -0.19 -8.41 1.87
C LEU A 76 -0.08 -8.68 3.38
N LEU A 77 1.09 -9.14 3.85
CA LEU A 77 1.30 -9.39 5.27
C LEU A 77 1.24 -8.09 6.07
N VAL A 78 1.80 -7.02 5.52
CA VAL A 78 1.78 -5.67 6.11
C VAL A 78 0.36 -5.17 6.29
N SER A 79 -0.47 -5.24 5.25
CA SER A 79 -1.84 -4.74 5.32
C SER A 79 -2.69 -5.54 6.32
N LEU A 80 -2.58 -6.87 6.31
CA LEU A 80 -3.32 -7.75 7.21
C LEU A 80 -2.92 -7.58 8.67
N LEU A 81 -1.62 -7.51 8.98
CA LEU A 81 -1.15 -7.28 10.34
C LEU A 81 -1.53 -5.88 10.84
N THR A 82 -1.43 -4.87 9.97
CA THR A 82 -1.77 -3.48 10.33
C THR A 82 -3.25 -3.35 10.70
N ILE A 83 -4.18 -3.88 9.90
CA ILE A 83 -5.61 -3.79 10.22
C ILE A 83 -5.94 -4.53 11.52
N VAL A 84 -5.35 -5.71 11.73
CA VAL A 84 -5.60 -6.50 12.94
C VAL A 84 -5.02 -5.79 14.17
N LEU A 85 -3.78 -5.31 14.11
CA LEU A 85 -3.17 -4.59 15.23
C LEU A 85 -3.90 -3.30 15.56
N MET A 86 -4.34 -2.54 14.55
CA MET A 86 -5.11 -1.32 14.76
C MET A 86 -6.39 -1.62 15.56
N ASN A 87 -7.13 -2.68 15.19
CA ASN A 87 -8.33 -3.07 15.91
C ASN A 87 -8.02 -3.60 17.32
N LEU A 88 -6.96 -4.41 17.49
CA LEU A 88 -6.54 -4.91 18.80
C LEU A 88 -6.00 -3.81 19.73
N THR A 89 -5.56 -2.68 19.19
CA THR A 89 -5.08 -1.52 19.94
C THR A 89 -6.16 -0.44 20.13
N ASN A 90 -7.43 -0.74 19.83
CA ASN A 90 -8.57 0.20 19.93
C ASN A 90 -8.44 1.44 19.02
N ASN A 91 -7.96 1.26 17.78
CA ASN A 91 -7.91 2.29 16.73
C ASN A 91 -7.03 3.52 17.05
N ILE A 92 -6.04 3.39 17.94
CA ILE A 92 -5.29 4.54 18.47
C ILE A 92 -4.46 5.28 17.41
N SER A 93 -3.95 4.60 16.35
CA SER A 93 -3.39 5.25 15.16
C SER A 93 -3.12 4.25 14.03
N LEU A 94 -3.71 4.48 12.85
CA LEU A 94 -3.47 3.65 11.66
C LEU A 94 -2.00 3.73 11.21
N TYR A 95 -1.48 4.96 11.07
CA TYR A 95 -0.16 5.19 10.50
C TYR A 95 0.95 4.69 11.41
N PHE A 96 0.80 4.81 12.74
CA PHE A 96 1.77 4.26 13.68
C PHE A 96 1.84 2.73 13.56
N ASN A 97 0.68 2.08 13.58
CA ASN A 97 0.61 0.62 13.41
C ASN A 97 1.18 0.21 12.05
N LEU A 98 0.89 0.95 10.98
CA LEU A 98 1.46 0.71 9.65
C LEU A 98 2.99 0.80 9.66
N THR A 99 3.56 1.89 10.19
CA THR A 99 5.01 2.08 10.25
C THR A 99 5.68 0.97 11.06
N LEU A 100 5.12 0.62 12.23
CA LEU A 100 5.62 -0.46 13.07
C LEU A 100 5.60 -1.80 12.33
N VAL A 101 4.49 -2.13 11.67
CA VAL A 101 4.36 -3.38 10.91
C VAL A 101 5.30 -3.41 9.71
N VAL A 102 5.45 -2.29 8.99
CA VAL A 102 6.40 -2.19 7.87
C VAL A 102 7.83 -2.52 8.34
N ILE A 103 8.26 -1.93 9.46
CA ILE A 103 9.57 -2.22 10.06
C ILE A 103 9.69 -3.70 10.40
N LEU A 104 8.72 -4.25 11.13
CA LEU A 104 8.77 -5.65 11.59
C LEU A 104 8.76 -6.65 10.42
N VAL A 105 7.90 -6.43 9.43
CA VAL A 105 7.79 -7.31 8.25
C VAL A 105 9.03 -7.18 7.37
N TYR A 106 9.59 -5.98 7.21
CA TYR A 106 10.83 -5.80 6.47
C TYR A 106 12.00 -6.48 7.18
N SER A 107 12.13 -6.34 8.50
CA SER A 107 13.14 -7.05 9.28
C SER A 107 12.97 -8.58 9.19
N PHE A 108 11.73 -9.08 9.24
CA PHE A 108 11.43 -10.50 9.04
C PHE A 108 11.85 -10.98 7.65
N GLN A 109 11.54 -10.20 6.60
CA GLN A 109 11.96 -10.48 5.23
C GLN A 109 13.48 -10.57 5.15
N GLU A 110 14.22 -9.52 5.51
CA GLU A 110 15.68 -9.50 5.38
C GLU A 110 16.36 -10.60 6.21
N SER A 111 15.79 -10.95 7.37
CA SER A 111 16.37 -11.97 8.25
C SER A 111 16.09 -13.40 7.81
N LEU A 112 15.04 -13.65 7.02
CA LEU A 112 14.56 -15.01 6.72
C LEU A 112 14.28 -15.26 5.23
N ASP A 113 14.62 -14.31 4.34
CA ASP A 113 14.42 -14.44 2.88
C ASP A 113 15.08 -15.70 2.32
N PHE A 114 16.25 -16.06 2.85
CA PHE A 114 17.01 -17.26 2.44
C PHE A 114 16.28 -18.57 2.76
N LEU A 115 15.24 -18.55 3.60
CA LEU A 115 14.42 -19.69 3.98
C LEU A 115 13.08 -19.74 3.26
N GLU A 116 12.77 -18.81 2.34
CA GLU A 116 11.44 -18.68 1.73
C GLU A 116 11.00 -19.97 0.99
N GLN A 117 11.95 -20.75 0.46
CA GLN A 117 11.68 -22.00 -0.26
C GLN A 117 11.49 -23.22 0.67
N GLU A 118 11.81 -23.08 1.96
CA GLU A 118 11.79 -24.18 2.90
C GLU A 118 10.36 -24.56 3.32
N ARG A 119 10.13 -25.87 3.51
CA ARG A 119 8.79 -26.40 3.85
C ARG A 119 8.22 -25.82 5.15
N TYR A 120 9.07 -25.44 6.09
CA TYR A 120 8.70 -24.93 7.40
C TYR A 120 8.55 -23.40 7.44
N PHE A 121 8.79 -22.68 6.33
CA PHE A 121 8.69 -21.22 6.28
C PHE A 121 7.31 -20.70 6.69
N SER A 122 6.23 -21.40 6.28
CA SER A 122 4.87 -21.06 6.72
C SER A 122 4.69 -21.14 8.23
N GLY A 123 5.39 -22.06 8.90
CA GLY A 123 5.44 -22.15 10.36
C GLY A 123 6.15 -20.95 10.99
N LEU A 124 7.23 -20.47 10.39
CA LEU A 124 7.92 -19.25 10.83
C LEU A 124 7.02 -18.02 10.67
N VAL A 125 6.30 -17.89 9.56
CA VAL A 125 5.32 -16.82 9.35
C VAL A 125 4.21 -16.87 10.40
N PHE A 126 3.72 -18.07 10.74
CA PHE A 126 2.76 -18.25 11.84
C PHE A 126 3.31 -17.78 13.19
N LEU A 127 4.52 -18.18 13.56
CA LEU A 127 5.14 -17.75 14.81
C LEU A 127 5.35 -16.23 14.85
N PHE A 128 5.81 -15.65 13.74
CA PHE A 128 5.94 -14.20 13.59
C PHE A 128 4.60 -13.50 13.81
N ASN A 129 3.55 -13.93 13.10
CA ASN A 129 2.20 -13.36 13.24
C ASN A 129 1.70 -13.48 14.68
N LEU A 130 1.87 -14.65 15.30
CA LEU A 130 1.44 -14.87 16.68
C LEU A 130 2.17 -13.96 17.67
N LEU A 131 3.49 -13.78 17.52
CA LEU A 131 4.28 -12.88 18.35
C LEU A 131 3.83 -11.43 18.20
N VAL A 132 3.67 -10.95 16.96
CA VAL A 132 3.22 -9.59 16.66
C VAL A 132 1.82 -9.33 17.22
N LEU A 133 0.87 -10.24 17.02
CA LEU A 133 -0.49 -10.05 17.56
C LEU A 133 -0.52 -10.15 19.10
N SER A 134 0.36 -10.97 19.67
CA SER A 134 0.47 -11.11 21.13
C SER A 134 1.06 -9.85 21.77
N SER A 135 1.92 -9.11 21.07
CA SER A 135 2.50 -7.86 21.55
C SER A 135 1.55 -6.65 21.53
N ALA A 136 0.32 -6.78 21.01
CA ALA A 136 -0.67 -5.69 20.99
C ALA A 136 -0.85 -4.93 22.34
N PRO A 137 -0.86 -5.57 23.53
CA PRO A 137 -0.91 -4.86 24.81
C PRO A 137 0.35 -4.01 25.05
N LEU A 138 1.53 -4.51 24.70
CA LEU A 138 2.79 -3.77 24.79
C LEU A 138 2.77 -2.56 23.84
N ILE A 139 2.31 -2.77 22.60
CA ILE A 139 2.16 -1.68 21.62
C ILE A 139 1.21 -0.60 22.15
N LYS A 140 0.10 -0.99 22.80
CA LYS A 140 -0.83 -0.06 23.43
C LYS A 140 -0.18 0.74 24.57
N ILE A 141 0.68 0.12 25.37
CA ILE A 141 1.44 0.81 26.42
C ILE A 141 2.44 1.79 25.80
N MET A 142 3.21 1.35 24.80
CA MET A 142 4.17 2.19 24.09
C MET A 142 3.51 3.41 23.46
N LEU A 143 2.33 3.24 22.86
CA LEU A 143 1.51 4.33 22.32
C LEU A 143 1.14 5.36 23.39
N GLY A 144 0.88 4.92 24.63
CA GLY A 144 0.62 5.82 25.76
C GLY A 144 1.82 6.66 26.19
N TRP A 145 3.03 6.28 25.79
CA TRP A 145 4.26 7.04 26.07
C TRP A 145 4.61 8.02 24.95
N ILE A 146 4.02 7.87 23.77
CA ILE A 146 4.28 8.75 22.63
C ILE A 146 3.46 10.03 22.80
N PRO A 147 4.10 11.22 22.73
CA PRO A 147 3.37 12.49 22.80
C PRO A 147 2.29 12.57 21.71
N ALA A 148 1.08 13.02 22.07
CA ALA A 148 -0.03 13.18 21.11
C ALA A 148 0.33 14.07 19.92
N GLN A 149 1.21 15.06 20.14
CA GLN A 149 1.76 15.92 19.09
C GLN A 149 2.50 15.11 18.01
N PHE A 150 3.28 14.10 18.40
CA PHE A 150 3.99 13.24 17.46
C PHE A 150 3.01 12.36 16.67
N ILE A 151 1.96 11.85 17.31
CA ILE A 151 0.90 11.06 16.65
C ILE A 151 0.19 11.92 15.59
N ASN A 152 -0.11 13.18 15.92
CA ASN A 152 -0.71 14.13 14.98
C ASN A 152 0.23 14.44 13.79
N SER A 153 1.50 14.73 14.07
CA SER A 153 2.53 14.92 13.03
C SER A 153 2.65 13.71 12.10
N LEU A 154 2.59 12.50 12.66
CA LEU A 154 2.64 11.26 11.91
C LEU A 154 1.36 11.04 11.08
N GLN A 155 0.20 11.51 11.54
CA GLN A 155 -1.04 11.48 10.78
C GLN A 155 -1.02 12.45 9.58
N VAL A 156 -0.50 13.67 9.78
CA VAL A 156 -0.28 14.65 8.70
C VAL A 156 0.69 14.08 7.66
N SER A 157 1.81 13.53 8.12
CA SER A 157 2.80 12.85 7.26
C SER A 157 2.20 11.66 6.54
N GLY A 158 1.32 10.91 7.21
CA GLY A 158 0.58 9.79 6.66
C GLY A 158 -0.28 10.16 5.46
N GLY A 159 -0.77 11.40 5.42
CA GLY A 159 -1.49 11.95 4.27
C GLY A 159 -0.65 12.07 2.99
N LEU A 160 0.68 12.12 3.09
CA LEU A 160 1.61 12.18 1.95
C LEU A 160 1.86 10.81 1.32
N ILE A 161 1.62 9.73 2.06
CA ILE A 161 1.95 8.36 1.67
C ILE A 161 1.30 7.94 0.33
N PRO A 162 0.01 8.22 0.06
CA PRO A 162 -0.59 7.87 -1.24
C PRO A 162 0.13 8.52 -2.43
N ILE A 163 0.65 9.74 -2.27
CA ILE A 163 1.34 10.49 -3.33
C ILE A 163 2.68 9.86 -3.66
N ILE A 164 3.36 9.27 -2.67
CA ILE A 164 4.57 8.46 -2.89
C ILE A 164 4.26 7.27 -3.80
N GLY A 165 3.14 6.59 -3.56
CA GLY A 165 2.68 5.49 -4.41
C GLY A 165 2.38 5.96 -5.83
N LEU A 166 1.71 7.11 -5.99
CA LEU A 166 1.46 7.69 -7.32
C LEU A 166 2.75 8.10 -8.04
N ALA A 167 3.73 8.66 -7.34
CA ALA A 167 5.03 9.02 -7.91
C ALA A 167 5.77 7.79 -8.45
N LEU A 168 5.60 6.64 -7.79
CA LEU A 168 6.14 5.36 -8.24
C LEU A 168 5.43 4.85 -9.50
N PHE A 169 4.10 4.90 -9.56
CA PHE A 169 3.37 4.54 -10.79
C PHE A 169 3.72 5.48 -11.95
N LEU A 170 3.87 6.78 -11.68
CA LEU A 170 4.35 7.76 -12.66
C LEU A 170 5.77 7.40 -13.13
N SER A 171 6.66 7.02 -12.22
CA SER A 171 8.00 6.57 -12.56
C SER A 171 8.02 5.34 -13.46
N GLN A 172 7.16 4.37 -13.17
CA GLN A 172 7.04 3.15 -13.96
C GLN A 172 6.37 3.37 -15.32
N GLY A 173 5.48 4.36 -15.43
CA GLY A 173 4.86 4.77 -16.69
C GLY A 173 5.81 5.54 -17.60
N VAL A 174 6.70 6.36 -17.04
CA VAL A 174 7.55 7.29 -17.82
C VAL A 174 8.97 6.77 -18.03
N ASN A 175 9.55 6.06 -17.06
CA ASN A 175 10.95 5.66 -17.13
C ASN A 175 11.13 4.27 -17.77
N PRO A 176 11.79 4.18 -18.94
CA PRO A 176 12.00 2.91 -19.63
C PRO A 176 12.85 1.90 -18.83
N ILE A 177 13.66 2.36 -17.87
CA ILE A 177 14.49 1.48 -17.02
C ILE A 177 13.60 0.66 -16.05
N PHE A 178 12.48 1.23 -15.61
CA PHE A 178 11.51 0.56 -14.75
C PHE A 178 10.31 -0.01 -15.54
N ALA A 179 10.29 0.19 -16.86
CA ALA A 179 9.23 -0.30 -17.72
C ALA A 179 9.29 -1.82 -17.79
N ARG A 180 8.37 -2.46 -17.07
CA ARG A 180 8.14 -3.90 -17.17
C ARG A 180 7.37 -4.16 -18.45
N ASP A 181 7.95 -4.90 -19.39
CA ASP A 181 7.38 -5.07 -20.73
C ASP A 181 6.23 -6.10 -20.78
N ASN A 182 5.27 -5.97 -19.86
CA ASN A 182 4.18 -6.92 -19.65
C ASN A 182 2.83 -6.19 -19.53
N VAL A 183 1.90 -6.47 -20.46
CA VAL A 183 0.53 -5.92 -20.46
C VAL A 183 -0.20 -6.22 -19.15
N TRP A 184 0.06 -7.38 -18.55
CA TRP A 184 -0.50 -7.76 -17.24
C TRP A 184 -0.16 -6.75 -16.15
N TYR A 185 1.06 -6.23 -16.16
CA TYR A 185 1.55 -5.27 -15.18
C TYR A 185 0.93 -3.88 -15.37
N TYR A 186 0.75 -3.46 -16.62
CA TYR A 186 0.12 -2.17 -16.90
C TYR A 186 -1.38 -2.21 -16.62
N ALA A 187 -2.05 -3.32 -16.97
CA ALA A 187 -3.44 -3.56 -16.61
C ALA A 187 -3.65 -3.54 -15.08
N TYR A 188 -2.73 -4.14 -14.33
CA TYR A 188 -2.68 -4.07 -12.87
C TYR A 188 -2.58 -2.63 -12.37
N GLY A 189 -1.66 -1.83 -12.93
CA GLY A 189 -1.46 -0.46 -12.49
C GLY A 189 -2.70 0.40 -12.71
N ILE A 190 -3.33 0.28 -13.88
CA ILE A 190 -4.60 0.97 -14.15
C ILE A 190 -5.69 0.51 -13.18
N ALA A 191 -5.85 -0.80 -12.97
CA ALA A 191 -6.85 -1.34 -12.05
C ALA A 191 -6.62 -0.84 -10.60
N THR A 192 -5.37 -0.78 -10.15
CA THR A 192 -4.98 -0.26 -8.83
C THR A 192 -5.36 1.20 -8.70
N LEU A 193 -4.97 2.02 -9.67
CA LEU A 193 -5.24 3.45 -9.72
C LEU A 193 -6.75 3.73 -9.70
N VAL A 194 -7.52 3.08 -10.57
CA VAL A 194 -8.99 3.22 -10.63
C VAL A 194 -9.65 2.79 -9.32
N THR A 195 -9.23 1.64 -8.75
CA THR A 195 -9.80 1.15 -7.49
C THR A 195 -9.44 2.06 -6.32
N ALA A 196 -8.23 2.63 -6.30
CA ALA A 196 -7.81 3.59 -5.29
C ALA A 196 -8.67 4.86 -5.31
N ILE A 197 -9.04 5.38 -6.50
CA ILE A 197 -9.98 6.52 -6.62
C ILE A 197 -11.29 6.19 -5.92
N PHE A 198 -11.89 5.03 -6.25
CA PHE A 198 -13.17 4.64 -5.67
C PHE A 198 -13.05 4.45 -4.15
N ALA A 199 -11.98 3.79 -3.69
CA ALA A 199 -11.71 3.57 -2.28
C ALA A 199 -11.58 4.88 -1.49
N PHE A 200 -10.84 5.86 -2.01
CA PHE A 200 -10.64 7.14 -1.34
C PHE A 200 -11.88 8.04 -1.38
N ASN A 201 -12.76 7.85 -2.35
CA ASN A 201 -14.06 8.51 -2.42
C ASN A 201 -15.20 7.77 -1.69
N ASN A 202 -14.88 6.84 -0.79
CA ASN A 202 -15.83 6.03 -0.02
C ASN A 202 -16.77 5.14 -0.87
N TYR A 203 -16.44 4.89 -2.14
CA TYR A 203 -17.13 3.92 -2.98
C TYR A 203 -16.54 2.52 -2.73
N TYR A 204 -16.92 1.89 -1.61
CA TYR A 204 -16.35 0.61 -1.18
C TYR A 204 -16.61 -0.56 -2.16
N PHE A 205 -17.63 -0.47 -3.01
CA PHE A 205 -17.86 -1.44 -4.09
C PHE A 205 -16.80 -1.40 -5.19
N GLY A 206 -15.99 -0.34 -5.23
CA GLY A 206 -14.79 -0.21 -6.07
C GLY A 206 -13.90 -1.45 -6.03
N LEU A 207 -13.83 -2.11 -4.87
CA LEU A 207 -13.02 -3.31 -4.64
C LEU A 207 -13.35 -4.47 -5.59
N ILE A 208 -14.65 -4.66 -5.91
CA ILE A 208 -15.09 -5.74 -6.79
C ILE A 208 -14.62 -5.47 -8.23
N PHE A 209 -14.48 -4.20 -8.60
CA PHE A 209 -14.00 -3.80 -9.91
C PHE A 209 -12.50 -4.04 -10.08
N PHE A 210 -11.71 -4.16 -9.02
CA PHE A 210 -10.27 -4.41 -9.14
C PHE A 210 -9.92 -5.63 -10.02
N PRO A 211 -10.38 -6.87 -9.70
CA PRO A 211 -10.11 -8.02 -10.56
C PRO A 211 -10.77 -7.88 -11.92
N VAL A 212 -11.97 -7.30 -12.00
CA VAL A 212 -12.72 -7.16 -13.26
C VAL A 212 -11.98 -6.24 -14.23
N VAL A 213 -11.57 -5.05 -13.78
CA VAL A 213 -10.83 -4.06 -14.57
C VAL A 213 -9.49 -4.63 -14.99
N TRP A 214 -8.76 -5.27 -14.06
CA TRP A 214 -7.46 -5.86 -14.37
C TRP A 214 -7.59 -6.93 -15.48
N TYR A 215 -8.50 -7.89 -15.31
CA TYR A 215 -8.71 -8.94 -16.31
C TYR A 215 -9.25 -8.43 -17.64
N THR A 216 -10.17 -7.47 -17.60
CA THR A 216 -10.77 -6.91 -18.80
C THR A 216 -9.72 -6.16 -19.61
N ILE A 217 -8.90 -5.33 -18.97
CA ILE A 217 -7.79 -4.63 -19.65
C ILE A 217 -6.77 -5.64 -20.15
N TYR A 218 -6.37 -6.62 -19.34
CA TYR A 218 -5.42 -7.62 -19.79
C TYR A 218 -5.93 -8.37 -21.02
N TYR A 219 -7.17 -8.87 -20.99
CA TYR A 219 -7.73 -9.68 -22.07
C TYR A 219 -7.99 -8.88 -23.34
N LEU A 220 -8.59 -7.69 -23.24
CA LEU A 220 -8.85 -6.85 -24.40
C LEU A 220 -7.55 -6.42 -25.09
N TRP A 221 -6.47 -6.20 -24.33
CA TRP A 221 -5.20 -5.75 -24.88
C TRP A 221 -4.27 -6.89 -25.32
N ASP A 222 -4.38 -8.09 -24.73
CA ASP A 222 -3.63 -9.27 -25.19
C ASP A 222 -4.04 -9.69 -26.62
N GLN A 223 -5.28 -9.39 -27.03
CA GLN A 223 -5.74 -9.59 -28.41
C GLN A 223 -5.09 -8.63 -29.43
N ILE A 224 -4.49 -7.53 -28.98
CA ILE A 224 -3.92 -6.48 -29.84
C ILE A 224 -2.39 -6.63 -29.86
N ARG A 225 -1.85 -7.41 -30.82
CA ARG A 225 -0.40 -7.73 -30.94
C ARG A 225 0.53 -6.57 -31.34
N SER A 226 0.06 -5.33 -31.28
CA SER A 226 0.82 -4.15 -31.74
C SER A 226 1.81 -3.65 -30.68
N LEU A 227 3.09 -3.51 -31.02
CA LEU A 227 4.11 -2.94 -30.11
C LEU A 227 3.82 -1.49 -29.70
N LYS A 228 3.25 -0.68 -30.61
CA LYS A 228 2.84 0.72 -30.32
C LYS A 228 1.78 0.81 -29.23
N PHE A 229 1.05 -0.29 -28.97
CA PHE A 229 -0.06 -0.30 -28.01
C PHE A 229 0.37 -0.38 -26.55
N LYS A 230 1.57 -0.92 -26.26
CA LYS A 230 2.11 -0.93 -24.89
C LYS A 230 2.42 0.47 -24.38
N ASP A 231 2.86 1.36 -25.27
CA ASP A 231 3.19 2.74 -24.92
C ASP A 231 1.95 3.56 -24.56
N TYR A 232 0.78 3.26 -25.12
CA TYR A 232 -0.48 3.87 -24.70
C TYR A 232 -0.85 3.49 -23.26
N LEU A 233 -0.69 2.21 -22.86
CA LEU A 233 -0.97 1.78 -21.49
C LEU A 233 -0.04 2.46 -20.48
N LYS A 234 1.25 2.62 -20.83
CA LYS A 234 2.22 3.37 -20.01
C LYS A 234 1.80 4.83 -19.83
N LEU A 235 1.40 5.50 -20.93
CA LEU A 235 0.90 6.87 -20.89
C LEU A 235 -0.39 6.98 -20.08
N SER A 236 -1.31 6.02 -20.19
CA SER A 236 -2.53 5.99 -19.38
C SER A 236 -2.23 5.92 -17.89
N ILE A 237 -1.24 5.12 -17.45
CA ILE A 237 -0.81 5.08 -16.05
C ILE A 237 -0.24 6.43 -15.62
N ALA A 238 0.60 7.05 -16.43
CA ALA A 238 1.18 8.35 -16.11
C ALA A 238 0.09 9.45 -15.97
N VAL A 239 -0.83 9.51 -16.93
CA VAL A 239 -1.95 10.46 -16.93
C VAL A 239 -2.88 10.20 -15.74
N LEU A 240 -3.24 8.94 -15.49
CA LEU A 240 -4.06 8.57 -14.33
C LEU A 240 -3.37 8.94 -13.02
N ALA A 241 -2.07 8.67 -12.86
CA ALA A 241 -1.35 9.03 -11.64
C ALA A 241 -1.40 10.54 -11.35
N VAL A 242 -1.30 11.39 -12.38
CA VAL A 242 -1.43 12.85 -12.24
C VAL A 242 -2.86 13.26 -11.88
N ILE A 243 -3.87 12.71 -12.57
CA ILE A 243 -5.29 13.02 -12.29
C ILE A 243 -5.67 12.57 -10.87
N ILE A 244 -5.20 11.40 -10.43
CA ILE A 244 -5.53 10.84 -9.12
C ILE A 244 -4.85 11.63 -8.01
N ALA A 245 -3.64 12.15 -8.27
CA ALA A 245 -2.99 13.02 -7.31
C ALA A 245 -3.93 14.17 -6.94
N SER A 246 -4.49 14.89 -7.93
CA SER A 246 -5.49 15.97 -7.71
C SER A 246 -6.68 15.55 -6.86
N GLU A 247 -7.23 14.34 -7.07
CA GLU A 247 -8.43 13.85 -6.37
C GLU A 247 -8.15 13.45 -4.91
N ILE A 248 -6.99 12.83 -4.63
CA ILE A 248 -6.60 12.44 -3.26
C ILE A 248 -6.40 13.66 -2.35
N ILE A 249 -6.05 14.80 -2.94
CA ILE A 249 -5.70 16.04 -2.25
C ILE A 249 -6.94 16.78 -1.73
N GLU A 250 -8.00 16.88 -2.53
CA GLU A 250 -9.27 17.50 -2.11
C GLU A 250 -9.84 16.81 -0.86
N LEU A 251 -9.62 15.49 -0.75
CA LEU A 251 -10.14 14.68 0.35
C LEU A 251 -9.44 14.92 1.70
N ARG A 252 -8.25 15.53 1.74
CA ARG A 252 -7.41 15.57 2.96
C ARG A 252 -6.99 16.96 3.44
N SER A 253 -7.04 17.99 2.60
CA SER A 253 -6.57 19.34 2.98
C SER A 253 -7.73 20.30 3.18
N GLN A 254 -7.83 20.86 4.40
CA GLN A 254 -8.69 22.01 4.72
C GLN A 254 -7.96 23.36 4.55
N LEU A 255 -6.68 23.36 4.14
CA LEU A 255 -5.78 24.50 4.36
C LEU A 255 -5.72 25.51 3.22
N LEU A 256 -6.04 25.11 1.98
CA LEU A 256 -6.05 25.99 0.81
C LEU A 256 -7.17 25.51 -0.10
N THR A 257 -8.00 26.42 -0.61
CA THR A 257 -9.01 26.11 -1.62
C THR A 257 -8.60 26.71 -2.96
N GLY A 258 -8.75 25.93 -4.05
CA GLY A 258 -8.57 26.41 -5.42
C GLY A 258 -7.28 25.99 -6.13
N ALA A 259 -7.05 26.56 -7.32
CA ALA A 259 -6.03 26.16 -8.31
C ALA A 259 -4.60 26.02 -7.76
N LEU A 260 -4.22 26.83 -6.77
CA LEU A 260 -2.88 26.89 -6.21
C LEU A 260 -2.52 25.64 -5.39
N GLN A 261 -3.51 25.01 -4.75
CA GLN A 261 -3.34 23.74 -4.05
C GLN A 261 -2.98 22.64 -5.04
N TYR A 262 -3.72 22.50 -6.14
CA TYR A 262 -3.46 21.48 -7.15
C TYR A 262 -2.04 21.59 -7.73
N ILE A 263 -1.58 22.82 -8.01
CA ILE A 263 -0.23 23.06 -8.55
C ILE A 263 0.85 22.59 -7.56
N LEU A 264 0.77 22.97 -6.29
CA LEU A 264 1.78 22.60 -5.28
C LEU A 264 1.91 21.09 -5.06
N TRP A 265 0.82 20.35 -5.21
CA TRP A 265 0.85 18.91 -5.03
C TRP A 265 1.22 18.13 -6.30
N ILE A 266 0.87 18.64 -7.48
CA ILE A 266 1.46 18.15 -8.73
C ILE A 266 2.97 18.39 -8.69
N ASP A 267 3.41 19.55 -8.19
CA ASP A 267 4.84 19.83 -7.97
C ASP A 267 5.45 18.86 -6.95
N LEU A 268 4.78 18.56 -5.84
CA LEU A 268 5.26 17.55 -4.88
C LEU A 268 5.36 16.16 -5.52
N LEU A 269 4.35 15.73 -6.29
CA LEU A 269 4.37 14.47 -7.04
C LEU A 269 5.56 14.43 -8.00
N LEU A 270 5.80 15.52 -8.74
CA LEU A 270 6.91 15.65 -9.68
C LEU A 270 8.27 15.68 -8.98
N VAL A 271 8.37 16.33 -7.82
CA VAL A 271 9.58 16.34 -6.97
C VAL A 271 9.87 14.96 -6.41
N LEU A 272 8.86 14.24 -5.92
CA LEU A 272 9.02 12.86 -5.44
C LEU A 272 9.40 11.91 -6.59
N PHE A 273 8.77 12.06 -7.76
CA PHE A 273 9.14 11.36 -8.97
C PHE A 273 10.59 11.65 -9.38
N ALA A 274 10.99 12.92 -9.37
CA ALA A 274 12.37 13.32 -9.62
C ALA A 274 13.32 12.71 -8.59
N GLY A 275 12.97 12.72 -7.30
CA GLY A 275 13.74 12.10 -6.22
C GLY A 275 13.96 10.61 -6.42
N LEU A 276 12.90 9.84 -6.73
CA LEU A 276 12.99 8.43 -7.09
C LEU A 276 13.96 8.20 -8.25
N ARG A 277 13.89 9.04 -9.27
CA ARG A 277 14.67 8.89 -10.50
C ARG A 277 16.14 9.29 -10.31
N PHE A 278 16.42 10.40 -9.66
CA PHE A 278 17.78 10.94 -9.50
C PHE A 278 18.58 10.18 -8.44
N PHE A 279 17.98 9.89 -7.28
CA PHE A 279 18.67 9.22 -6.18
C PHE A 279 18.58 7.70 -6.24
N LYS A 280 17.80 7.14 -7.19
CA LYS A 280 17.55 5.69 -7.32
C LYS A 280 17.03 5.04 -6.03
N LEU A 281 16.25 5.80 -5.24
CA LEU A 281 15.69 5.33 -3.97
C LEU A 281 14.66 4.23 -4.19
N THR A 282 14.64 3.25 -3.30
CA THR A 282 13.56 2.28 -3.17
C THR A 282 12.31 2.95 -2.59
N THR A 283 11.15 2.33 -2.81
CA THR A 283 9.88 2.82 -2.25
C THR A 283 9.87 2.86 -0.73
N ILE A 284 10.60 1.94 -0.08
CA ILE A 284 10.74 1.90 1.38
C ILE A 284 11.54 3.11 1.86
N GLU A 285 12.67 3.41 1.22
CA GLU A 285 13.50 4.56 1.59
C GLU A 285 12.71 5.86 1.39
N LEU A 286 11.99 6.00 0.27
CA LEU A 286 11.15 7.17 0.04
C LEU A 286 10.00 7.28 1.05
N TYR A 287 9.39 6.15 1.43
CA TYR A 287 8.37 6.11 2.49
C TYR A 287 8.89 6.69 3.80
N PHE A 288 10.08 6.27 4.26
CA PHE A 288 10.66 6.79 5.50
C PHE A 288 11.13 8.25 5.36
N ILE A 289 11.75 8.63 4.23
CA ILE A 289 12.15 10.01 3.98
C ILE A 289 10.94 10.95 4.01
N ALA A 290 9.85 10.59 3.33
CA ALA A 290 8.65 11.41 3.27
C ALA A 290 7.94 11.49 4.64
N ILE A 291 7.93 10.41 5.42
CA ILE A 291 7.43 10.47 6.80
C ILE A 291 8.27 11.44 7.64
N LEU A 292 9.60 11.36 7.56
CA LEU A 292 10.49 12.26 8.30
C LEU A 292 10.29 13.71 7.87
N LEU A 293 10.25 13.99 6.56
CA LEU A 293 10.00 15.32 6.03
C LEU A 293 8.62 15.85 6.42
N GLY A 294 7.60 15.00 6.43
CA GLY A 294 6.26 15.35 6.90
C GLY A 294 6.25 15.72 8.39
N ILE A 295 6.95 14.94 9.23
CA ILE A 295 7.04 15.21 10.67
C ILE A 295 7.75 16.55 10.89
N ILE A 296 8.90 16.74 10.26
CA ILE A 296 9.68 18.00 10.29
C ILE A 296 8.79 19.17 9.85
N GLY A 297 8.16 19.06 8.68
CA GLY A 297 7.29 20.11 8.14
C GLY A 297 6.12 20.45 9.07
N SER A 298 5.51 19.45 9.71
CA SER A 298 4.43 19.68 10.67
C SER A 298 4.91 20.38 11.95
N GLN A 299 6.10 20.04 12.46
CA GLN A 299 6.68 20.68 13.64
C GLN A 299 7.05 22.14 13.39
N TYR A 300 7.49 22.46 12.17
CA TYR A 300 7.73 23.84 11.74
C TYR A 300 6.45 24.59 11.32
N GLY A 301 5.27 23.96 11.41
CA GLY A 301 3.99 24.57 11.05
C GLY A 301 3.78 24.79 9.55
N LEU A 302 4.62 24.17 8.71
CA LEU A 302 4.51 24.20 7.24
C LEU A 302 3.40 23.27 6.73
N LEU A 303 3.10 22.21 7.49
CA LEU A 303 2.01 21.27 7.25
C LEU A 303 1.12 21.22 8.50
N ARG A 304 -0.21 21.30 8.34
CA ARG A 304 -1.18 21.21 9.44
C ARG A 304 -2.25 20.17 9.13
#